data_AF-A0A2E0NPZ4-F1
#
_entry.id   AF-A0A2E0NPZ4-F1
#
_cell.length_a   1.000
_cell.length_b   1.000
_cell.length_c   1.000
_cell.angle_alpha   90.00
_cell.angle_beta   90.00
_cell.angle_gamma   90.00
#
_symmetry.space_group_name_H-M   'P 1'
#
loop_
_entity.id
_entity.type
_entity.pdbx_description
1 polymer ?
#
loop_
_entity_poly.entity_id
_entity_poly.type
_entity_poly.pdbx_seq_one_letter_code
_entity_poly.pdbx_strand_id
1 'polypeptide(L)'
;GLEEPLTTHADRFDTNFAYGTASYDKGSIFLTQLGYIIGPDALLKALQIFYNDFAFTHPTPNDFKRVAEKVSGIQLEWYLNDWTRTTKTIDYSIESVDQKEEKTVVQLKRIGAIGMPIDFGVLYKDGRREIRYIPLQMMFGERPGCEENCKTEKDWAWARPTYTLTIDAPLNEIDQLRIDPSGFMADIDLSNNVFETAN
;
A
#
# COMPACT_ATOMS: atom_id res chain seq x y z
N GLY A 1 -7.08 10.59 16.64
CA GLY A 1 -6.50 10.84 17.98
C GLY A 1 -7.16 10.05 19.11
N LEU A 2 -7.91 8.98 18.81
CA LEU A 2 -8.48 8.06 19.81
C LEU A 2 -8.01 6.62 19.54
N GLU A 3 -7.01 6.46 18.68
CA GLU A 3 -6.51 5.15 18.28
C GLU A 3 -5.38 4.75 19.22
N GLU A 4 -5.36 3.47 19.59
CA GLU A 4 -4.32 2.85 20.40
C GLU A 4 -3.74 1.64 19.66
N PRO A 5 -2.49 1.22 19.95
CA PRO A 5 -1.89 0.04 19.33
C PRO A 5 -2.74 -1.22 19.50
N LEU A 6 -2.80 -2.07 18.47
CA LEU A 6 -3.53 -3.34 18.50
C LEU A 6 -2.96 -4.35 19.50
N THR A 7 -1.69 -4.15 19.91
CA THR A 7 -1.06 -4.94 20.95
C THR A 7 -1.50 -4.56 22.37
N THR A 8 -2.28 -3.50 22.54
CA THR A 8 -2.84 -3.12 23.85
C THR A 8 -3.79 -4.22 24.33
N HIS A 9 -3.62 -4.63 25.59
CA HIS A 9 -4.49 -5.66 26.17
C HIS A 9 -5.91 -5.10 26.33
N ALA A 10 -6.94 -5.94 26.15
CA ALA A 10 -8.33 -5.50 26.07
C ALA A 10 -8.82 -4.67 27.29
N ASP A 11 -8.27 -4.93 28.48
CA ASP A 11 -8.60 -4.22 29.73
C ASP A 11 -7.77 -2.93 29.96
N ARG A 12 -6.89 -2.58 29.02
CA ARG A 12 -5.96 -1.43 29.11
C ARG A 12 -6.20 -0.36 28.06
N PHE A 13 -7.23 -0.49 27.24
CA PHE A 13 -7.66 0.60 26.37
C PHE A 13 -8.22 1.74 27.23
N ASP A 14 -7.87 2.97 26.88
CA ASP A 14 -8.36 4.17 27.57
C ASP A 14 -9.86 4.41 27.28
N THR A 15 -10.35 3.91 26.14
CA THR A 15 -11.77 4.03 25.76
C THR A 15 -12.32 2.77 25.10
N ASN A 16 -13.61 2.49 25.34
CA ASN A 16 -14.33 1.42 24.64
C ASN A 16 -14.41 1.65 23.12
N PHE A 17 -14.38 2.91 22.68
CA PHE A 17 -14.38 3.28 21.27
C PHE A 17 -13.07 2.87 20.58
N ALA A 18 -11.93 3.15 21.22
CA ALA A 18 -10.61 2.70 20.76
C ALA A 18 -10.55 1.17 20.66
N TYR A 19 -11.02 0.48 21.71
CA TYR A 19 -11.08 -0.98 21.74
C TYR A 19 -11.93 -1.56 20.61
N GLY A 20 -13.13 -1.01 20.39
CA GLY A 20 -14.03 -1.47 19.33
C GLY A 20 -13.43 -1.31 17.93
N THR A 21 -12.93 -0.11 17.63
CA THR A 21 -12.31 0.20 16.32
C THR A 21 -11.08 -0.70 16.08
N ALA A 22 -10.23 -0.85 17.09
CA ALA A 22 -9.04 -1.71 17.06
C ALA A 22 -9.40 -3.19 16.80
N SER A 23 -10.40 -3.70 17.51
CA SER A 23 -10.71 -5.13 17.51
C SER A 23 -11.47 -5.61 16.27
N TYR A 24 -12.27 -4.74 15.64
CA TYR A 24 -13.16 -5.13 14.54
C TYR A 24 -12.76 -4.51 13.20
N ASP A 25 -12.68 -3.18 13.14
CA ASP A 25 -12.48 -2.49 11.86
C ASP A 25 -11.06 -2.68 11.36
N LYS A 26 -10.07 -2.47 12.24
CA LYS A 26 -8.66 -2.46 11.86
C LYS A 26 -8.13 -3.84 11.41
N GLY A 27 -8.78 -4.93 11.85
CA GLY A 27 -8.47 -6.28 11.37
C GLY A 27 -8.95 -6.55 9.94
N SER A 28 -10.12 -6.04 9.56
CA SER A 28 -10.62 -6.14 8.19
C SER A 28 -9.74 -5.33 7.22
N ILE A 29 -9.37 -4.11 7.61
CA ILE A 29 -8.50 -3.24 6.82
C ILE A 29 -7.11 -3.86 6.70
N PHE A 30 -6.59 -4.51 7.76
CA PHE A 30 -5.31 -5.24 7.72
C PHE A 30 -5.27 -6.28 6.59
N LEU A 31 -6.31 -7.11 6.47
CA LEU A 31 -6.36 -8.13 5.42
C LEU A 31 -6.49 -7.49 4.03
N THR A 32 -7.27 -6.43 3.89
CA THR A 32 -7.38 -5.69 2.62
C THR A 32 -6.04 -5.09 2.19
N GLN A 33 -5.34 -4.42 3.10
CA GLN A 33 -4.02 -3.83 2.83
C GLN A 33 -2.97 -4.92 2.56
N LEU A 34 -3.02 -6.05 3.28
CA LEU A 34 -2.17 -7.19 2.98
C LEU A 34 -2.41 -7.68 1.55
N GLY A 35 -3.68 -7.82 1.14
CA GLY A 35 -4.04 -8.17 -0.24
C GLY A 35 -3.51 -7.18 -1.27
N TYR A 36 -3.51 -5.89 -0.96
CA TYR A 36 -2.89 -4.87 -1.81
C TYR A 36 -1.36 -5.04 -1.93
N ILE A 37 -0.67 -5.41 -0.83
CA ILE A 37 0.79 -5.62 -0.79
C ILE A 37 1.20 -6.90 -1.54
N ILE A 38 0.56 -8.05 -1.25
CA ILE A 38 0.99 -9.37 -1.75
C ILE A 38 0.19 -9.88 -2.94
N GLY A 39 -0.90 -9.21 -3.30
CA GLY A 39 -1.84 -9.63 -4.35
C GLY A 39 -2.99 -10.49 -3.82
N PRO A 40 -4.17 -10.45 -4.46
CA PRO A 40 -5.38 -11.14 -3.99
C PRO A 40 -5.23 -12.67 -3.99
N ASP A 41 -4.57 -13.25 -5.00
CA ASP A 41 -4.36 -14.69 -5.09
C ASP A 41 -3.42 -15.21 -3.99
N ALA A 42 -2.35 -14.46 -3.71
CA ALA A 42 -1.43 -14.79 -2.63
C ALA A 42 -2.12 -14.68 -1.27
N LEU A 43 -2.94 -13.66 -1.06
CA LEU A 43 -3.75 -13.51 0.16
C LEU A 43 -4.70 -14.69 0.34
N LEU A 44 -5.48 -15.03 -0.68
CA LEU A 44 -6.45 -16.13 -0.62
C LEU A 44 -5.75 -17.45 -0.30
N LYS A 45 -4.63 -17.73 -0.98
CA LYS A 45 -3.82 -18.93 -0.76
C LYS A 45 -3.21 -18.95 0.65
N ALA A 46 -2.73 -17.82 1.15
CA ALA A 46 -2.21 -17.72 2.52
C ALA A 46 -3.29 -18.01 3.56
N LEU A 47 -4.50 -17.48 3.39
CA LEU A 47 -5.64 -17.75 4.28
C LEU A 47 -6.03 -19.24 4.28
N GLN A 48 -6.08 -19.87 3.10
CA GLN A 48 -6.38 -21.31 2.98
C GLN A 48 -5.33 -22.17 3.69
N ILE A 49 -4.04 -21.89 3.45
CA ILE A 49 -2.95 -22.64 4.09
C ILE A 49 -2.96 -22.43 5.60
N PHE A 50 -3.10 -21.19 6.05
CA PHE A 50 -3.16 -20.88 7.47
C PHE A 50 -4.31 -21.59 8.17
N TYR A 51 -5.51 -21.58 7.58
CA TYR A 51 -6.64 -22.31 8.13
C TYR A 51 -6.35 -23.82 8.23
N ASN A 52 -5.84 -24.44 7.16
CA ASN A 52 -5.55 -25.87 7.14
C ASN A 52 -4.48 -26.28 8.16
N ASP A 53 -3.43 -25.47 8.31
CA ASP A 53 -2.28 -25.78 9.16
C ASP A 53 -2.58 -25.53 10.65
N PHE A 54 -3.42 -24.54 10.97
CA PHE A 54 -3.64 -24.07 12.35
C PHE A 54 -5.07 -24.29 12.86
N ALA A 55 -5.95 -24.95 12.11
CA ALA A 55 -7.28 -25.31 12.59
C ALA A 55 -7.20 -26.04 13.93
N PHE A 56 -8.05 -25.62 14.88
CA PHE A 56 -8.11 -26.16 16.25
C PHE A 56 -6.82 -25.95 17.09
N THR A 57 -6.01 -24.94 16.75
CA THR A 57 -4.83 -24.52 17.52
C THR A 57 -4.96 -23.06 18.00
N HIS A 58 -3.90 -22.51 18.63
CA HIS A 58 -3.83 -21.11 19.09
C HIS A 58 -2.71 -20.37 18.34
N PRO A 59 -2.91 -20.01 17.07
CA PRO A 59 -1.89 -19.33 16.28
C PRO A 59 -1.65 -17.90 16.78
N THR A 60 -0.41 -17.44 16.59
CA THR A 60 0.02 -16.07 16.86
C THR A 60 0.07 -15.25 15.57
N PRO A 61 0.15 -13.90 15.64
CA PRO A 61 0.33 -13.08 14.45
C PRO A 61 1.57 -13.45 13.61
N ASN A 62 2.62 -13.97 14.26
CA ASN A 62 3.82 -14.45 13.57
C ASN A 62 3.56 -15.70 12.73
N ASP A 63 2.65 -16.58 13.14
CA ASP A 63 2.31 -17.79 12.39
C ASP A 63 1.63 -17.42 11.06
N PHE A 64 0.65 -16.51 11.10
CA PHE A 64 0.00 -16.01 9.89
C PHE A 64 0.99 -15.27 8.97
N LYS A 65 1.83 -14.39 9.53
CA LYS A 65 2.86 -13.67 8.77
C LYS A 65 3.77 -14.65 8.03
N ARG A 66 4.28 -15.69 8.69
CA ARG A 66 5.18 -16.67 8.05
C ARG A 66 4.51 -17.43 6.91
N VAL A 67 3.23 -17.76 7.04
CA VAL A 67 2.45 -18.36 5.94
C VAL A 67 2.36 -17.38 4.76
N ALA A 68 1.99 -16.13 5.01
CA ALA A 68 1.90 -15.10 3.98
C ALA A 68 3.25 -14.81 3.29
N GLU A 69 4.35 -14.71 4.04
CA GLU A 69 5.71 -14.53 3.50
C GLU A 69 6.12 -15.72 2.63
N LYS A 70 5.82 -16.96 3.06
CA LYS A 70 6.13 -18.18 2.29
C LYS A 70 5.35 -18.25 0.97
N VAL A 71 4.10 -17.77 0.96
CA VAL A 71 3.24 -17.79 -0.24
C VAL A 71 3.63 -16.70 -1.21
N SER A 72 3.90 -15.50 -0.71
CA SER A 72 4.15 -14.31 -1.53
C SER A 72 5.62 -14.15 -1.95
N GLY A 73 6.56 -14.72 -1.20
CA GLY A 73 7.99 -14.48 -1.40
C GLY A 73 8.46 -13.10 -0.92
N ILE A 74 7.62 -12.37 -0.19
CA ILE A 74 7.86 -11.00 0.28
C ILE A 74 8.04 -11.01 1.79
N GLN A 75 8.90 -10.13 2.31
CA GLN A 75 9.06 -9.89 3.75
C GLN A 75 7.95 -8.96 4.27
N LEU A 76 7.27 -9.37 5.36
CA LEU A 76 6.08 -8.71 5.91
C LEU A 76 6.24 -8.28 7.37
N GLU A 77 7.40 -8.50 7.97
CA GLU A 77 7.70 -8.07 9.35
C GLU A 77 7.48 -6.56 9.56
N TRP A 78 7.84 -5.74 8.56
CA TRP A 78 7.62 -4.30 8.61
C TRP A 78 6.13 -3.97 8.71
N TYR A 79 5.31 -4.63 7.90
CA TYR A 79 3.89 -4.39 7.80
C TYR A 79 3.17 -4.77 9.09
N LEU A 80 3.48 -5.95 9.64
CA LEU A 80 2.92 -6.39 10.91
C LEU A 80 3.29 -5.43 12.05
N ASN A 81 4.55 -4.99 12.13
CA ASN A 81 4.99 -4.08 13.19
C ASN A 81 4.35 -2.70 13.08
N ASP A 82 4.41 -2.06 11.91
CA ASP A 82 3.87 -0.72 11.73
C ASP A 82 2.35 -0.70 11.93
N TRP A 83 1.62 -1.71 11.44
CA TRP A 83 0.16 -1.77 11.57
C TRP A 83 -0.33 -2.05 13.00
N THR A 84 0.32 -3.01 13.69
CA THR A 84 -0.21 -3.54 14.97
C THR A 84 0.38 -2.84 16.19
N ARG A 85 1.61 -2.34 16.11
CA ARG A 85 2.35 -1.82 17.28
C ARG A 85 2.38 -0.31 17.33
N THR A 86 1.87 0.36 16.30
CA THR A 86 1.88 1.82 16.19
C THR A 86 0.50 2.35 15.81
N THR A 87 0.34 3.66 15.93
CA THR A 87 -0.81 4.43 15.44
C THR A 87 -0.45 5.26 14.21
N LYS A 88 0.63 4.86 13.51
CA LYS A 88 1.05 5.50 12.27
C LYS A 88 0.00 5.26 11.18
N THR A 89 -0.08 6.19 10.25
CA THR A 89 -1.01 6.14 9.12
C THR A 89 -0.26 6.00 7.79
N ILE A 90 -1.01 5.58 6.78
CA ILE A 90 -0.64 5.63 5.36
C ILE A 90 -1.14 6.97 4.85
N ASP A 91 -0.27 7.76 4.23
CA ASP A 91 -0.59 9.05 3.62
C ASP A 91 0.47 9.38 2.57
N TYR A 92 0.05 9.54 1.32
CA TYR A 92 0.90 9.88 0.19
C TYR A 92 0.35 11.11 -0.52
N SER A 93 1.18 11.77 -1.31
CA SER A 93 0.72 12.86 -2.16
C SER A 93 1.54 12.98 -3.44
N ILE A 94 0.91 13.56 -4.45
CA ILE A 94 1.59 14.08 -5.63
C ILE A 94 2.06 15.50 -5.29
N GLU A 95 3.37 15.68 -5.10
CA GLU A 95 3.97 16.97 -4.68
C GLU A 95 4.18 17.92 -5.86
N SER A 96 4.64 17.40 -7.00
CA SER A 96 4.74 18.18 -8.24
C SER A 96 4.64 17.30 -9.48
N VAL A 97 4.19 17.91 -10.58
CA VAL A 97 4.15 17.33 -11.91
C VAL A 97 4.75 18.34 -12.86
N ASP A 98 5.93 18.03 -13.38
CA ASP A 98 6.71 18.94 -14.20
C ASP A 98 7.04 18.29 -15.54
N GLN A 99 6.91 19.04 -16.64
CA GLN A 99 7.42 18.58 -17.93
C GLN A 99 8.92 18.86 -18.05
N LYS A 100 9.70 17.85 -18.45
CA LYS A 100 11.10 17.99 -18.85
C LYS A 100 11.26 17.38 -20.24
N GLU A 101 11.46 18.23 -21.23
CA GLU A 101 11.53 17.83 -22.64
C GLU A 101 10.24 17.09 -23.06
N GLU A 102 10.34 15.89 -23.62
CA GLU A 102 9.23 15.03 -24.03
C GLU A 102 8.78 14.05 -22.92
N LYS A 103 9.13 14.34 -21.66
CA LYS A 103 8.82 13.49 -20.51
C LYS A 103 8.13 14.25 -19.40
N THR A 104 7.29 13.54 -18.65
CA THR A 104 6.66 14.05 -17.44
C THR A 104 7.39 13.50 -16.22
N VAL A 105 7.83 14.40 -15.33
CA VAL A 105 8.46 14.06 -14.07
C VAL A 105 7.47 14.34 -12.94
N VAL A 106 7.15 13.29 -12.19
CA VAL A 106 6.23 13.33 -11.07
C VAL A 106 7.04 13.14 -9.78
N GLN A 107 6.86 14.06 -8.83
CA GLN A 107 7.38 13.91 -7.47
C GLN A 107 6.27 13.39 -6.56
N LEU A 108 6.49 12.22 -6.00
CA LEU A 108 5.63 11.64 -4.98
C LEU A 108 6.25 11.89 -3.60
N LYS A 109 5.40 12.08 -2.61
CA LYS A 109 5.80 12.27 -1.22
C LYS A 109 5.01 11.35 -0.31
N ARG A 110 5.73 10.66 0.56
CA ARG A 110 5.15 9.92 1.68
C ARG A 110 5.07 10.84 2.89
N ILE A 111 3.84 11.21 3.25
CA ILE A 111 3.53 12.05 4.42
C ILE A 111 3.38 11.15 5.66
N GLY A 112 2.70 10.02 5.49
CA GLY A 112 2.42 9.03 6.52
C GLY A 112 3.64 8.19 6.85
N ALA A 113 3.73 7.69 8.08
CA ALA A 113 4.90 6.94 8.51
C ALA A 113 4.88 5.47 8.07
N ILE A 114 3.74 4.93 7.61
CA ILE A 114 3.64 3.57 7.06
C ILE A 114 4.02 3.60 5.57
N GLY A 115 5.16 2.97 5.25
CA GLY A 115 5.57 2.71 3.86
C GLY A 115 4.65 1.68 3.20
N MET A 116 4.24 1.90 1.96
CA MET A 116 3.45 0.97 1.16
C MET A 116 4.06 0.89 -0.24
N PRO A 117 3.95 -0.26 -0.93
CA PRO A 117 4.15 -0.27 -2.38
C PRO A 117 3.05 0.58 -3.05
N ILE A 118 3.35 1.24 -4.17
CA ILE A 118 2.42 2.18 -4.80
C ILE A 118 2.04 1.71 -6.20
N ASP A 119 0.74 1.55 -6.45
CA ASP A 119 0.19 1.45 -7.78
C ASP A 119 -0.09 2.87 -8.30
N PHE A 120 0.75 3.39 -9.18
CA PHE A 120 0.58 4.73 -9.74
C PHE A 120 -0.05 4.67 -11.12
N GLY A 121 -1.28 5.18 -11.26
CA GLY A 121 -2.01 5.19 -12.52
C GLY A 121 -1.75 6.42 -13.36
N VAL A 122 -1.60 6.18 -14.66
CA VAL A 122 -1.51 7.20 -15.71
C VAL A 122 -2.67 7.00 -16.67
N LEU A 123 -3.55 7.99 -16.77
CA LEU A 123 -4.59 8.07 -17.77
C LEU A 123 -4.16 9.06 -18.85
N TYR A 124 -4.11 8.60 -20.09
CA TYR A 124 -3.79 9.41 -21.26
C TYR A 124 -5.07 9.98 -21.88
N LYS A 125 -4.95 11.11 -22.59
CA LYS A 125 -6.08 11.75 -23.29
C LYS A 125 -6.67 10.90 -24.42
N ASP A 126 -5.90 9.94 -24.95
CA ASP A 126 -6.38 8.97 -25.93
C ASP A 126 -7.17 7.80 -25.30
N GLY A 127 -7.32 7.79 -23.97
CA GLY A 127 -8.03 6.78 -23.20
C GLY A 127 -7.17 5.59 -22.77
N ARG A 128 -5.88 5.52 -23.16
CA ARG A 128 -4.96 4.49 -22.67
C ARG A 128 -4.74 4.65 -21.18
N ARG A 129 -4.52 3.51 -20.50
CA ARG A 129 -4.24 3.44 -19.06
C ARG A 129 -2.98 2.62 -18.85
N GLU A 130 -2.07 3.15 -18.03
CA GLU A 130 -0.86 2.46 -17.60
C GLU A 130 -0.79 2.49 -16.07
N ILE A 131 -0.36 1.39 -15.46
CA ILE A 131 -0.03 1.33 -14.04
C ILE A 131 1.49 1.23 -13.90
N ARG A 132 2.06 2.07 -13.05
CA ARG A 132 3.47 2.06 -12.65
C ARG A 132 3.52 1.54 -11.22
N TYR A 133 3.94 0.29 -11.06
CA TYR A 133 4.05 -0.34 -9.75
C TYR A 133 5.41 0.02 -9.13
N ILE A 134 5.40 0.69 -7.98
CA ILE A 134 6.59 1.09 -7.24
C ILE A 134 6.71 0.19 -6.00
N PRO A 135 7.62 -0.80 -6.00
CA PRO A 135 7.80 -1.68 -4.85
C PRO A 135 8.33 -0.91 -3.63
N LEU A 136 7.97 -1.35 -2.43
CA LEU A 136 8.60 -0.85 -1.20
C LEU A 136 9.86 -1.66 -0.90
N GLN A 137 10.99 -1.00 -0.69
CA GLN A 137 12.27 -1.69 -0.45
C GLN A 137 12.25 -2.66 0.75
N MET A 138 11.44 -2.40 1.78
CA MET A 138 11.32 -3.26 2.96
C MET A 138 10.70 -4.63 2.68
N MET A 139 10.06 -4.79 1.52
CA MET A 139 9.44 -6.03 1.08
C MET A 139 10.47 -7.07 0.63
N PHE A 140 11.70 -6.65 0.27
CA PHE A 140 12.74 -7.54 -0.27
C PHE A 140 12.22 -8.49 -1.37
N GLY A 141 11.27 -7.99 -2.17
CA GLY A 141 10.52 -8.73 -3.17
C GLY A 141 9.43 -7.85 -3.77
N GLU A 142 8.81 -8.34 -4.83
CA GLU A 142 7.79 -7.62 -5.61
C GLU A 142 6.49 -8.41 -5.61
N ARG A 143 5.36 -7.70 -5.65
CA ARG A 143 4.03 -8.32 -5.74
C ARG A 143 3.96 -9.20 -7.01
N PRO A 144 3.62 -10.49 -6.89
CA PRO A 144 3.40 -11.34 -8.07
C PRO A 144 2.17 -10.85 -8.86
N GLY A 145 2.25 -10.86 -10.19
CA GLY A 145 1.09 -10.58 -11.05
C GLY A 145 0.91 -9.13 -11.52
N CYS A 146 1.98 -8.36 -11.68
CA CYS A 146 1.94 -7.13 -12.48
C CYS A 146 1.68 -7.51 -13.95
N GLU A 147 0.41 -7.39 -14.40
CA GLU A 147 -0.11 -7.82 -15.72
C GLU A 147 0.36 -6.94 -16.90
N GLU A 148 -0.15 -7.17 -18.12
CA GLU A 148 0.28 -6.54 -19.38
C GLU A 148 0.31 -4.99 -19.39
N ASN A 149 -0.50 -4.31 -18.56
CA ASN A 149 -0.55 -2.85 -18.45
C ASN A 149 0.15 -2.30 -17.19
N CYS A 150 0.94 -3.12 -16.52
CA CYS A 150 1.64 -2.78 -15.29
C CYS A 150 3.15 -2.84 -15.53
N LYS A 151 3.85 -1.73 -15.24
CA LYS A 151 5.31 -1.63 -15.33
C LYS A 151 5.89 -1.48 -13.94
N THR A 152 6.78 -2.39 -13.56
CA THR A 152 7.52 -2.29 -12.31
C THR A 152 8.61 -1.22 -12.41
N GLU A 153 8.61 -0.29 -11.46
CA GLU A 153 9.58 0.77 -11.27
C GLU A 153 10.60 0.40 -10.19
N LYS A 154 11.60 1.27 -9.99
CA LYS A 154 12.59 1.06 -8.93
C LYS A 154 11.95 1.08 -7.54
N ASP A 155 12.54 0.32 -6.63
CA ASP A 155 12.12 0.29 -5.24
C ASP A 155 12.18 1.67 -4.56
N TRP A 156 11.12 2.01 -3.83
CA TRP A 156 11.08 3.19 -2.97
C TRP A 156 11.74 2.85 -1.63
N ALA A 157 12.89 3.46 -1.38
CA ALA A 157 13.59 3.36 -0.11
C ALA A 157 12.76 3.99 1.03
N TRP A 158 12.43 3.20 2.06
CA TRP A 158 11.58 3.64 3.18
C TRP A 158 12.13 4.83 3.97
N ALA A 159 13.44 5.07 3.93
CA ALA A 159 14.07 6.21 4.60
C ALA A 159 13.97 7.51 3.80
N ARG A 160 13.56 7.45 2.52
CA ARG A 160 13.40 8.62 1.65
C ARG A 160 11.92 8.99 1.56
N PRO A 161 11.50 10.17 2.06
CA PRO A 161 10.11 10.57 2.02
C PRO A 161 9.64 10.95 0.61
N THR A 162 10.54 11.13 -0.35
CA THR A 162 10.20 11.51 -1.73
C THR A 162 10.67 10.46 -2.72
N TYR A 163 9.92 10.33 -3.82
CA TYR A 163 10.24 9.46 -4.95
C TYR A 163 9.93 10.16 -6.26
N THR A 164 10.90 10.14 -7.18
CA THR A 164 10.74 10.75 -8.49
C THR A 164 10.41 9.67 -9.52
N LEU A 165 9.24 9.78 -10.12
CA LEU A 165 8.80 8.93 -11.23
C LEU A 165 8.94 9.71 -12.55
N THR A 166 9.44 9.05 -13.59
CA THR A 166 9.52 9.63 -14.94
C THR A 166 8.63 8.83 -15.88
N ILE A 167 7.69 9.52 -16.52
CA ILE A 167 6.77 8.98 -17.51
C ILE A 167 7.29 9.40 -18.88
N ASP A 168 7.46 8.42 -19.78
CA ASP A 168 7.93 8.62 -21.15
C ASP A 168 6.80 9.14 -22.06
N ALA A 169 6.14 10.22 -21.62
CA ALA A 169 5.12 10.95 -22.37
C ALA A 169 5.10 12.43 -21.93
N PRO A 170 4.85 13.37 -22.86
CA PRO A 170 4.73 14.77 -22.53
C PRO A 170 3.45 15.06 -21.74
N LEU A 171 3.48 16.14 -20.94
CA LEU A 171 2.40 16.45 -19.99
C LEU A 171 1.06 16.75 -20.70
N ASN A 172 1.12 17.27 -21.92
CA ASN A 172 -0.06 17.58 -22.73
C ASN A 172 -0.85 16.33 -23.18
N GLU A 173 -0.25 15.15 -23.19
CA GLU A 173 -0.87 13.86 -23.53
C GLU A 173 -1.50 13.16 -22.32
N ILE A 174 -1.18 13.62 -21.10
CA ILE A 174 -1.69 13.06 -19.85
C ILE A 174 -3.01 13.78 -19.51
N ASP A 175 -4.01 13.01 -19.12
CA ASP A 175 -5.31 13.51 -18.67
C ASP A 175 -5.36 13.55 -17.14
N GLN A 176 -5.01 12.43 -16.51
CA GLN A 176 -5.04 12.27 -15.06
C GLN A 176 -3.87 11.39 -14.58
N LEU A 177 -3.30 11.80 -13.44
CA LEU A 177 -2.34 11.02 -12.66
C LEU A 177 -2.94 10.71 -11.31
N ARG A 178 -2.80 9.48 -10.84
CA ARG A 178 -3.41 9.06 -9.58
C ARG A 178 -2.56 8.04 -8.81
N ILE A 179 -2.35 8.32 -7.53
CA ILE A 179 -1.87 7.32 -6.56
C ILE A 179 -3.05 6.40 -6.22
N ASP A 180 -2.81 5.09 -6.32
CA ASP A 180 -3.79 4.04 -6.12
C ASP A 180 -5.13 4.26 -6.86
N PRO A 181 -5.17 4.02 -8.18
CA PRO A 181 -6.42 4.07 -8.95
C PRO A 181 -7.48 3.08 -8.46
N SER A 182 -7.07 2.00 -7.78
CA SER A 182 -8.00 0.98 -7.28
C SER A 182 -8.78 1.44 -6.04
N GLY A 183 -8.22 2.39 -5.27
CA GLY A 183 -8.80 2.90 -4.04
C GLY A 183 -8.78 1.90 -2.88
N PHE A 184 -7.97 0.83 -2.99
CA PHE A 184 -7.82 -0.16 -1.93
C PHE A 184 -6.81 0.25 -0.86
N MET A 185 -5.89 1.16 -1.14
CA MET A 185 -4.92 1.66 -0.18
C MET A 185 -5.63 2.50 0.89
N ALA A 186 -5.37 2.20 2.16
CA ALA A 186 -5.97 2.90 3.30
C ALA A 186 -5.28 4.25 3.58
N ASP A 187 -5.13 5.05 2.52
CA ASP A 187 -4.66 6.42 2.61
C ASP A 187 -5.69 7.29 3.34
N ILE A 188 -5.23 8.09 4.30
CA ILE A 188 -6.10 8.95 5.11
C ILE A 188 -6.52 10.24 4.39
N ASP A 189 -5.80 10.65 3.34
CA ASP A 189 -6.13 11.82 2.53
C ASP A 189 -6.13 11.43 1.05
N LEU A 190 -7.31 11.24 0.47
CA LEU A 190 -7.43 10.90 -0.96
C LEU A 190 -7.38 12.15 -1.86
N SER A 191 -7.45 13.36 -1.30
CA SER A 191 -7.57 14.60 -2.07
C SER A 191 -6.25 15.03 -2.70
N ASN A 192 -5.13 14.62 -2.10
CA ASN A 192 -3.76 14.92 -2.54
C ASN A 192 -3.17 13.81 -3.45
N ASN A 193 -3.97 12.77 -3.74
CA ASN A 193 -3.58 11.59 -4.52
C ASN A 193 -3.86 11.72 -6.01
N VAL A 194 -4.51 12.82 -6.44
CA VAL A 194 -4.93 13.01 -7.83
C VAL A 194 -4.36 14.31 -8.38
N PHE A 195 -3.86 14.24 -9.60
CA PHE A 195 -3.52 15.41 -10.41
C PHE A 195 -4.26 15.30 -11.74
N GLU A 196 -5.03 16.34 -12.07
CA GLU A 196 -5.78 16.46 -13.32
C GLU A 196 -5.21 17.62 -14.12
N THR A 197 -4.92 17.40 -15.40
CA THR A 197 -4.56 18.53 -16.27
C THR A 197 -5.81 19.34 -16.57
N ALA A 198 -5.77 20.65 -16.32
CA ALA A 198 -6.86 21.53 -16.71
C ALA A 198 -7.09 21.44 -18.23
N ASN A 199 -8.36 21.28 -18.63
CA ASN A 199 -8.79 21.30 -20.04
C ASN A 199 -8.47 22.64 -20.72
#